data_AF-A0A7C7X5I6-F1
#
_entry.id   AF-A0A7C7X5I6-F1
#
_cell.length_a   1.000
_cell.length_b   1.000
_cell.length_c   1.000
_cell.angle_alpha   90.00
_cell.angle_beta   90.00
_cell.angle_gamma   90.00
#
_symmetry.space_group_name_H-M   'P 1'
#
loop_
_entity.id
_entity.type
_entity.pdbx_description
1 polymer ?
#
loop_
_entity_poly.entity_id
_entity_poly.type
_entity_poly.pdbx_seq_one_letter_code
_entity_poly.pdbx_strand_id
1 'polypeptide(L)'
;MNIKQFIFYNLIVLVMLVVSRFLSLPFDEATSDLGNLLWFPIGAAILSYLLFGFKVFPGVLLGYIIAEMIIEGGVLDITQREVLKRTASALAPVISIGIMRMFTLSNFFDDEKINPGHIVFLIFLSAIISTLLKALLIDNQLPDLDSYITTYLIGDMIGGMIFIYMGIKVFTTFFAKKKLI
;
A
#
# COMPACT_ATOMS: atom_id res chain seq x y z
N MET A 1 14.30 7.66 -16.56
CA MET A 1 14.27 6.20 -16.33
C MET A 1 14.15 5.54 -17.68
N ASN A 2 15.09 4.65 -18.00
CA ASN A 2 15.03 3.87 -19.25
C ASN A 2 14.04 2.70 -19.13
N ILE A 3 13.72 2.04 -20.25
CA ILE A 3 12.72 0.95 -20.26
C ILE A 3 13.14 -0.25 -19.39
N LYS A 4 14.44 -0.58 -19.35
CA LYS A 4 14.94 -1.71 -18.54
C LYS A 4 14.74 -1.44 -17.04
N GLN A 5 15.08 -0.25 -16.58
CA GLN A 5 14.85 0.19 -15.20
C GLN A 5 13.36 0.26 -14.88
N PHE A 6 12.54 0.77 -15.81
CA PHE A 6 11.09 0.81 -15.64
C PHE A 6 10.53 -0.59 -15.37
N ILE A 7 10.86 -1.56 -16.22
CA ILE A 7 10.41 -2.95 -16.07
C ILE A 7 10.92 -3.54 -14.75
N PHE A 8 12.21 -3.37 -14.46
CA PHE A 8 12.83 -3.92 -13.26
C PHE A 8 12.20 -3.39 -11.97
N TYR A 9 11.98 -2.06 -11.87
CA TYR A 9 11.36 -1.47 -10.68
C TYR A 9 9.90 -1.89 -10.52
N ASN A 10 9.13 -1.95 -11.62
CA ASN A 10 7.76 -2.45 -11.57
C ASN A 10 7.70 -3.93 -11.14
N LEU A 11 8.66 -4.76 -11.55
CA LEU A 11 8.74 -6.16 -11.12
C LEU A 11 9.07 -6.28 -9.62
N ILE A 12 10.02 -5.51 -9.11
CA ILE A 12 10.33 -5.46 -7.67
C ILE A 12 9.10 -5.09 -6.87
N VAL A 13 8.40 -4.04 -7.31
CA VAL A 13 7.20 -3.54 -6.65
C VAL A 13 6.09 -4.58 -6.66
N LEU A 14 5.84 -5.23 -7.80
CA LEU A 14 4.88 -6.33 -7.91
C LEU A 14 5.18 -7.43 -6.89
N VAL A 15 6.42 -7.92 -6.84
CA VAL A 15 6.84 -8.96 -5.89
C VAL A 15 6.67 -8.49 -4.44
N MET A 16 7.05 -7.24 -4.14
CA MET A 16 6.90 -6.68 -2.80
C MET A 16 5.44 -6.63 -2.35
N LEU A 17 4.51 -6.26 -3.25
CA LEU A 17 3.08 -6.25 -2.99
C LEU A 17 2.55 -7.68 -2.75
N VAL A 18 2.92 -8.64 -3.60
CA VAL A 18 2.53 -10.05 -3.42
C VAL A 18 3.03 -10.59 -2.07
N VAL A 19 4.30 -10.39 -1.75
CA VAL A 19 4.87 -10.82 -0.45
C VAL A 19 4.16 -10.14 0.71
N SER A 20 3.88 -8.83 0.62
CA SER A 20 3.18 -8.11 1.70
C SER A 20 1.77 -8.66 1.94
N ARG A 21 1.05 -9.04 0.90
CA ARG A 21 -0.26 -9.66 1.03
C ARG A 21 -0.16 -11.06 1.66
N PHE A 22 0.79 -11.88 1.22
CA PHE A 22 1.08 -13.18 1.84
C PHE A 22 1.36 -13.06 3.34
N LEU A 23 2.15 -12.06 3.75
CA LEU A 23 2.42 -11.80 5.16
C LEU A 23 1.17 -11.37 5.94
N SER A 24 0.16 -10.80 5.26
CA SER A 24 -1.09 -10.35 5.88
C SER A 24 -2.09 -11.49 6.09
N LEU A 25 -1.93 -12.64 5.40
CA LEU A 25 -2.86 -13.78 5.45
C LEU A 25 -3.26 -14.24 6.87
N PRO A 26 -2.33 -14.35 7.85
CA PRO A 26 -2.70 -14.80 9.19
C PRO A 26 -3.63 -13.83 9.95
N PHE A 27 -3.85 -12.63 9.41
CA PHE A 27 -4.64 -11.54 10.01
C PHE A 27 -5.90 -11.22 9.20
N ASP A 28 -6.22 -12.06 8.21
CA ASP A 28 -7.45 -11.94 7.44
C ASP A 28 -8.65 -12.34 8.31
N GLU A 29 -9.71 -11.52 8.25
CA GLU A 29 -10.95 -11.82 8.95
C GLU A 29 -11.72 -12.94 8.22
N ALA A 30 -12.50 -13.73 8.96
CA ALA A 30 -13.25 -14.85 8.40
C ALA A 30 -14.43 -14.41 7.50
N THR A 31 -14.86 -13.15 7.61
CA THR A 31 -15.97 -12.58 6.85
C THR A 31 -15.47 -11.49 5.91
N SER A 32 -15.83 -11.58 4.63
CA SER A 32 -15.44 -10.64 3.57
C SER A 32 -15.94 -9.19 3.77
N ASP A 33 -16.92 -9.01 4.65
CA ASP A 33 -17.54 -7.72 4.95
C ASP A 33 -16.77 -6.91 6.01
N LEU A 34 -15.72 -7.48 6.60
CA LEU A 34 -14.83 -6.79 7.52
C LEU A 34 -13.44 -6.63 6.90
N GLY A 35 -12.77 -5.54 7.25
CA GLY A 35 -11.38 -5.31 6.87
C GLY A 35 -10.43 -6.15 7.69
N ASN A 36 -9.27 -6.47 7.12
CA ASN A 36 -8.25 -7.26 7.81
C ASN A 36 -7.60 -6.44 8.93
N LEU A 37 -7.33 -7.07 10.07
CA LEU A 37 -6.74 -6.40 11.24
C LEU A 37 -5.33 -5.87 10.97
N LEU A 38 -4.59 -6.51 10.05
CA LEU A 38 -3.29 -6.04 9.57
C LEU A 38 -3.22 -6.14 8.06
N TRP A 39 -3.10 -4.99 7.40
CA TRP A 39 -2.98 -4.93 5.95
C TRP A 39 -1.63 -4.33 5.54
N PHE A 40 -0.63 -5.18 5.34
CA PHE A 40 0.70 -4.75 4.91
C PHE A 40 0.82 -4.15 3.50
N PRO A 41 -0.02 -4.51 2.50
CA PRO A 41 0.12 -4.00 1.14
C PRO A 41 0.06 -2.48 1.01
N ILE A 42 -0.66 -1.76 1.87
CA ILE A 42 -0.67 -0.29 1.80
C ILE A 42 0.70 0.29 2.13
N GLY A 43 1.41 -0.27 3.11
CA GLY A 43 2.80 0.11 3.43
C GLY A 43 3.76 -0.22 2.28
N ALA A 44 3.57 -1.36 1.62
CA ALA A 44 4.35 -1.74 0.44
C ALA A 44 4.11 -0.77 -0.73
N ALA A 45 2.87 -0.38 -0.98
CA ALA A 45 2.54 0.61 -2.01
C ALA A 45 3.16 1.99 -1.70
N ILE A 46 3.02 2.50 -0.48
CA ILE A 46 3.64 3.75 -0.05
C ILE A 46 5.16 3.69 -0.24
N LEU A 47 5.81 2.66 0.29
CA LEU A 47 7.26 2.48 0.17
C LEU A 47 7.71 2.43 -1.30
N SER A 48 6.94 1.76 -2.17
CA SER A 48 7.20 1.71 -3.61
C SER A 48 7.24 3.10 -4.24
N TYR A 49 6.24 3.94 -3.95
CA TYR A 49 6.17 5.28 -4.50
C TYR A 49 7.23 6.20 -3.92
N LEU A 50 7.60 6.03 -2.64
CA LEU A 50 8.68 6.79 -2.03
C LEU A 50 10.04 6.44 -2.66
N LEU A 51 10.29 5.16 -2.95
CA LEU A 51 11.58 4.70 -3.51
C LEU A 51 11.71 4.95 -5.01
N PHE A 52 10.66 4.70 -5.78
CA PHE A 52 10.73 4.66 -7.25
C PHE A 52 9.87 5.72 -7.95
N GLY A 53 9.15 6.55 -7.18
CA GLY A 53 8.23 7.56 -7.70
C GLY A 53 6.97 6.97 -8.33
N PHE A 54 6.12 7.81 -8.92
CA PHE A 54 4.81 7.37 -9.47
C PHE A 54 4.91 6.49 -10.72
N LYS A 55 6.10 6.32 -11.31
CA LYS A 55 6.31 5.51 -12.51
C LYS A 55 6.13 4.01 -12.26
N VAL A 56 6.13 3.57 -11.00
CA VAL A 56 5.88 2.17 -10.63
C VAL A 56 4.40 1.87 -10.33
N PHE A 57 3.49 2.82 -10.60
CA PHE A 57 2.05 2.60 -10.45
C PHE A 57 1.55 1.31 -11.12
N PRO A 58 1.96 0.95 -12.36
CA PRO A 58 1.53 -0.32 -12.96
C PRO A 58 1.93 -1.55 -12.13
N GLY A 59 3.14 -1.57 -11.58
CA GLY A 59 3.63 -2.63 -10.70
C GLY A 59 2.87 -2.69 -9.38
N VAL A 60 2.49 -1.54 -8.79
CA VAL A 60 1.65 -1.51 -7.58
C VAL A 60 0.27 -2.08 -7.88
N LEU A 61 -0.38 -1.62 -8.95
CA LEU A 61 -1.72 -2.05 -9.34
C LEU A 61 -1.75 -3.55 -9.67
N LEU A 62 -0.85 -4.01 -10.54
CA LEU A 62 -0.73 -5.43 -10.88
C LEU A 62 -0.34 -6.27 -9.66
N GLY A 63 0.53 -5.75 -8.80
CA GLY A 63 0.89 -6.41 -7.54
C GLY A 63 -0.32 -6.67 -6.66
N TYR A 64 -1.19 -5.67 -6.45
CA TYR A 64 -2.43 -5.86 -5.71
C TYR A 64 -3.36 -6.88 -6.35
N ILE A 65 -3.59 -6.78 -7.67
CA ILE A 65 -4.51 -7.67 -8.39
C ILE A 65 -4.00 -9.12 -8.36
N ILE A 66 -2.71 -9.34 -8.65
CA ILE A 66 -2.10 -10.67 -8.68
C ILE A 66 -2.03 -11.26 -7.27
N ALA A 67 -1.70 -10.45 -6.27
CA ALA A 67 -1.70 -10.90 -4.89
C ALA A 67 -3.07 -11.48 -4.49
N GLU A 68 -4.14 -10.80 -4.91
CA GLU A 68 -5.51 -11.27 -4.69
C GLU A 68 -5.81 -12.55 -5.46
N MET A 69 -5.46 -12.61 -6.75
CA MET A 69 -5.66 -13.81 -7.59
C MET A 69 -5.04 -15.06 -6.95
N ILE A 70 -3.84 -14.92 -6.38
CA ILE A 70 -3.10 -16.05 -5.81
C ILE A 70 -3.73 -16.51 -4.50
N ILE A 71 -4.29 -15.58 -3.73
CA ILE A 71 -4.73 -15.84 -2.36
C ILE A 71 -6.20 -16.24 -2.27
N GLU A 72 -7.07 -15.63 -3.08
CA GLU A 72 -8.52 -15.85 -2.99
C GLU A 72 -9.06 -16.93 -3.94
N GLY A 73 -8.20 -17.64 -4.68
CA GLY A 73 -8.60 -18.88 -5.38
C GLY A 73 -8.48 -18.89 -6.90
N GLY A 74 -8.07 -17.79 -7.54
CA GLY A 74 -7.66 -17.78 -8.94
C GLY A 74 -8.24 -16.64 -9.78
N VAL A 75 -7.93 -16.66 -11.09
CA VAL A 75 -8.30 -15.59 -12.04
C VAL A 75 -9.81 -15.51 -12.28
N LEU A 76 -10.53 -16.62 -12.09
CA LEU A 76 -11.98 -16.72 -12.33
C LEU A 76 -12.82 -16.14 -11.19
N ASP A 77 -12.23 -15.99 -10.00
CA ASP A 77 -12.92 -15.52 -8.79
C ASP A 77 -12.77 -14.01 -8.57
N ILE A 78 -11.99 -13.32 -9.41
CA ILE A 78 -11.86 -11.87 -9.32
C ILE A 78 -13.08 -11.18 -9.92
N THR A 79 -13.88 -10.61 -9.03
CA THR A 79 -15.00 -9.74 -9.39
C THR A 79 -14.51 -8.36 -9.85
N GLN A 80 -15.32 -7.68 -10.67
CA GLN A 80 -15.06 -6.27 -11.04
C GLN A 80 -14.92 -5.37 -9.80
N ARG A 81 -15.67 -5.70 -8.74
CA ARG A 81 -15.63 -5.00 -7.45
C ARG A 81 -14.25 -5.09 -6.81
N GLU A 82 -13.63 -6.26 -6.81
CA GLU A 82 -12.27 -6.42 -6.28
C GLU A 82 -11.24 -5.63 -7.08
N VAL A 83 -11.30 -5.68 -8.41
CA VAL A 83 -10.40 -4.86 -9.25
C VAL A 83 -10.52 -3.37 -8.91
N LEU A 84 -11.74 -2.87 -8.68
CA LEU A 84 -11.96 -1.49 -8.26
C LEU A 84 -11.37 -1.21 -6.87
N LYS A 85 -11.54 -2.09 -5.89
CA LYS A 85 -10.97 -1.93 -4.53
C LYS A 85 -9.44 -1.91 -4.56
N ARG A 86 -8.83 -2.78 -5.36
CA ARG A 86 -7.38 -2.85 -5.55
C ARG A 86 -6.86 -1.62 -6.29
N THR A 87 -7.62 -1.09 -7.25
CA THR A 87 -7.31 0.18 -7.91
C THR A 87 -7.37 1.36 -6.92
N ALA A 88 -8.42 1.43 -6.10
CA ALA A 88 -8.52 2.43 -5.03
C ALA A 88 -7.34 2.36 -4.05
N SER A 89 -6.92 1.15 -3.68
CA SER A 89 -5.76 0.91 -2.81
C SER A 89 -4.44 1.35 -3.47
N ALA A 90 -4.28 1.14 -4.77
CA ALA A 90 -3.09 1.59 -5.51
C ALA A 90 -3.03 3.11 -5.68
N LEU A 91 -4.19 3.77 -5.82
CA LEU A 91 -4.30 5.22 -6.00
C LEU A 91 -4.17 6.00 -4.69
N ALA A 92 -4.63 5.43 -3.56
CA ALA A 92 -4.70 6.15 -2.30
C ALA A 92 -3.35 6.80 -1.89
N PRO A 93 -2.20 6.09 -1.92
CA PRO A 93 -0.90 6.73 -1.65
C PRO A 93 -0.50 7.81 -2.65
N VAL A 94 -0.86 7.66 -3.93
CA VAL A 94 -0.57 8.68 -4.96
C VAL A 94 -1.32 9.97 -4.63
N ILE A 95 -2.61 9.85 -4.30
CA ILE A 95 -3.45 10.98 -3.90
C ILE A 95 -2.91 11.61 -2.62
N SER A 96 -2.57 10.81 -1.60
CA SER A 96 -2.01 11.32 -0.33
C SER A 96 -0.72 12.09 -0.55
N ILE A 97 0.23 11.56 -1.34
CA ILE A 97 1.48 12.25 -1.65
C ILE A 97 1.18 13.56 -2.41
N GLY A 98 0.23 13.55 -3.33
CA GLY A 98 -0.23 14.74 -4.05
C GLY A 98 -0.76 15.82 -3.11
N ILE A 99 -1.65 15.46 -2.18
CA ILE A 99 -2.21 16.35 -1.16
C ILE A 99 -1.10 16.92 -0.27
N MET A 100 -0.22 16.06 0.25
CA MET A 100 0.87 16.52 1.12
C MET A 100 1.81 17.50 0.40
N ARG A 101 2.12 17.26 -0.88
CA ARG A 101 2.92 18.19 -1.69
C ARG A 101 2.19 19.51 -1.92
N MET A 102 0.90 19.47 -2.21
CA MET A 102 0.07 20.66 -2.44
C MET A 102 0.02 21.57 -1.21
N PHE A 103 -0.05 21.00 0.00
CA PHE A 103 -0.03 21.74 1.26
C PHE A 103 1.38 21.97 1.82
N THR A 104 2.44 21.67 1.06
CA THR A 104 3.85 21.78 1.50
C THR A 104 4.18 21.02 2.79
N LEU A 105 3.43 19.95 3.09
CA LEU A 105 3.58 19.09 4.27
C LEU A 105 4.61 17.97 4.05
N SER A 106 5.39 18.02 2.98
CA SER A 106 6.27 16.92 2.57
C SER A 106 7.72 17.33 2.35
N ASN A 107 8.56 17.02 3.33
CA ASN A 107 9.96 16.61 3.12
C ASN A 107 10.07 15.16 3.59
N PHE A 108 9.67 14.19 2.75
CA PHE A 108 9.72 12.77 3.11
C PHE A 108 11.16 12.29 3.36
N PHE A 109 12.09 12.92 2.64
CA PHE A 109 13.54 12.77 2.78
C PHE A 109 14.11 14.17 3.00
N ASP A 110 14.81 14.36 4.11
CA ASP A 110 15.52 15.59 4.46
C ASP A 110 16.99 15.21 4.69
N ASP A 111 17.92 15.74 3.89
CA ASP A 111 19.34 15.33 3.87
C ASP A 111 19.54 13.79 3.84
N GLU A 112 18.84 13.09 2.95
CA GLU A 112 18.82 11.62 2.82
C GLU A 112 18.28 10.85 4.04
N LYS A 113 17.82 11.56 5.08
CA LYS A 113 17.17 10.97 6.25
C LYS A 113 15.66 10.95 6.06
N ILE A 114 15.07 9.80 6.34
CA ILE A 114 13.63 9.63 6.38
C ILE A 114 13.05 10.46 7.52
N ASN A 115 12.06 11.30 7.24
CA ASN A 115 11.29 11.98 8.28
C ASN A 115 10.14 11.06 8.75
N PRO A 116 10.24 10.43 9.94
CA PRO A 116 9.25 9.45 10.39
C PRO A 116 7.86 10.09 10.59
N GLY A 117 7.79 11.37 10.99
CA GLY A 117 6.52 12.07 11.17
C GLY A 117 5.74 12.23 9.86
N HIS A 118 6.44 12.63 8.79
CA HIS A 118 5.81 12.76 7.46
C HIS A 118 5.39 11.40 6.89
N ILE A 119 6.17 10.34 7.15
CA ILE A 119 5.79 8.99 6.74
C ILE A 119 4.57 8.49 7.50
N VAL A 120 4.52 8.67 8.83
CA VAL A 120 3.35 8.28 9.62
C VAL A 120 2.10 9.03 9.15
N PHE A 121 2.22 10.34 8.92
CA PHE A 121 1.11 11.12 8.36
C PHE A 121 0.67 10.63 6.97
N LEU A 122 1.64 10.28 6.11
CA LEU A 122 1.34 9.70 4.80
C LEU A 122 0.57 8.38 4.92
N ILE A 123 0.97 7.48 5.82
CA ILE A 123 0.26 6.22 6.08
C ILE A 123 -1.18 6.49 6.48
N PHE A 124 -1.39 7.40 7.44
CA PHE A 124 -2.73 7.74 7.93
C PHE A 124 -3.60 8.31 6.81
N LEU A 125 -3.06 9.28 6.06
CA LEU A 125 -3.79 9.89 4.96
C LEU A 125 -4.10 8.88 3.84
N SER A 126 -3.19 7.94 3.57
CA SER A 126 -3.41 6.86 2.59
C SER A 126 -4.46 5.87 3.05
N ALA A 127 -4.45 5.48 4.33
CA ALA A 127 -5.44 4.58 4.91
C ALA A 127 -6.85 5.20 4.86
N ILE A 128 -6.97 6.48 5.25
CA ILE A 128 -8.23 7.23 5.17
C ILE A 128 -8.74 7.28 3.72
N ILE A 129 -7.89 7.70 2.78
CA ILE A 129 -8.30 7.81 1.37
C ILE A 129 -8.67 6.43 0.81
N SER A 130 -7.89 5.39 1.10
CA SER A 130 -8.18 4.04 0.62
C SER A 130 -9.52 3.54 1.14
N THR A 131 -9.75 3.69 2.43
CA THR A 131 -10.99 3.26 3.10
C THR A 131 -12.18 4.03 2.55
N LEU A 132 -12.10 5.36 2.41
CA LEU A 132 -13.18 6.18 1.87
C LEU A 132 -13.50 5.84 0.41
N LEU A 133 -12.48 5.63 -0.43
CA LEU A 133 -12.69 5.25 -1.82
C LEU A 133 -13.40 3.90 -1.92
N LYS A 134 -13.02 2.91 -1.09
CA LYS A 134 -13.69 1.60 -1.04
C LYS A 134 -15.13 1.72 -0.52
N ALA A 135 -15.28 2.33 0.64
CA ALA A 135 -16.56 2.44 1.34
C ALA A 135 -17.60 3.25 0.55
N LEU A 136 -17.22 4.40 -0.01
CA LEU A 136 -18.17 5.33 -0.63
C LEU A 136 -18.44 5.04 -2.10
N LEU A 137 -17.44 4.56 -2.85
CA LEU A 137 -17.56 4.41 -4.30
C LEU A 137 -17.82 2.97 -4.74
N ILE A 138 -17.54 1.98 -3.89
CA ILE A 138 -17.59 0.57 -4.26
C ILE A 138 -18.58 -0.19 -3.37
N ASP A 139 -18.53 0.04 -2.05
CA ASP A 139 -19.22 -0.78 -1.05
C ASP A 139 -20.39 -0.06 -0.36
N ASN A 140 -20.96 0.94 -1.03
CA ASN A 140 -21.94 1.89 -0.49
C ASN A 140 -23.27 1.30 0.05
N GLN A 141 -23.46 -0.02 -0.02
CA GLN A 141 -24.66 -0.73 0.41
C GLN A 141 -24.44 -1.67 1.60
N LEU A 142 -23.25 -1.65 2.23
CA LEU A 142 -22.98 -2.53 3.36
C LEU A 142 -23.82 -2.14 4.58
N PRO A 143 -24.50 -3.11 5.24
CA PRO A 143 -25.40 -2.84 6.36
C PRO A 143 -24.68 -2.40 7.66
N ASP A 144 -23.35 -2.42 7.69
CA ASP A 144 -22.52 -1.95 8.82
C ASP A 144 -21.28 -1.19 8.33
N LEU A 145 -21.53 -0.05 7.68
CA LEU A 145 -20.49 0.80 7.11
C LEU A 145 -19.49 1.32 8.17
N ASP A 146 -19.94 1.49 9.41
CA ASP A 146 -19.11 1.99 10.52
C ASP A 146 -18.06 0.96 10.91
N SER A 147 -18.45 -0.30 11.12
CA SER A 147 -17.51 -1.39 11.40
C SER A 147 -16.59 -1.65 10.21
N TYR A 148 -17.13 -1.57 8.98
CA TYR A 148 -16.33 -1.70 7.76
C TYR A 148 -15.23 -0.63 7.69
N ILE A 149 -15.59 0.65 7.82
CA ILE A 149 -14.62 1.76 7.77
C ILE A 149 -13.59 1.59 8.88
N THR A 150 -14.03 1.26 10.09
CA THR A 150 -13.15 1.15 11.26
C THR A 150 -12.11 0.03 11.08
N THR A 151 -12.53 -1.15 10.63
CA THR A 151 -11.64 -2.30 10.45
C THR A 151 -10.63 -2.08 9.32
N TYR A 152 -11.08 -1.60 8.16
CA TYR A 152 -10.18 -1.27 7.04
C TYR A 152 -9.20 -0.15 7.39
N LEU A 153 -9.68 0.91 8.05
CA LEU A 153 -8.84 2.04 8.41
C LEU A 153 -7.74 1.63 9.41
N ILE A 154 -8.11 0.92 10.48
CA ILE A 154 -7.16 0.47 11.49
C ILE A 154 -6.17 -0.53 10.88
N GLY A 155 -6.66 -1.48 10.08
CA GLY A 155 -5.84 -2.46 9.39
C GLY A 155 -4.78 -1.85 8.48
N ASP A 156 -5.20 -0.89 7.66
CA ASP A 156 -4.32 -0.15 6.75
C ASP A 156 -3.30 0.70 7.54
N MET A 157 -3.72 1.36 8.61
CA MET A 157 -2.83 2.19 9.42
C MET A 157 -1.75 1.34 10.13
N ILE A 158 -2.15 0.30 10.85
CA ILE A 158 -1.22 -0.53 11.63
C ILE A 158 -0.34 -1.35 10.67
N GLY A 159 -0.93 -1.97 9.66
CA GLY A 159 -0.19 -2.73 8.64
C GLY A 159 0.80 -1.84 7.88
N GLY A 160 0.38 -0.64 7.47
CA GLY A 160 1.25 0.35 6.83
C GLY A 160 2.46 0.73 7.68
N MET A 161 2.25 1.01 8.96
CA MET A 161 3.33 1.36 9.91
C MET A 161 4.33 0.22 10.08
N ILE A 162 3.85 -1.00 10.34
CA ILE A 162 4.70 -2.16 10.56
C ILE A 162 5.51 -2.48 9.30
N PHE A 163 4.87 -2.49 8.13
CA PHE A 163 5.55 -2.83 6.88
C PHE A 163 6.61 -1.80 6.50
N ILE A 164 6.31 -0.50 6.64
CA ILE A 164 7.30 0.54 6.36
C ILE A 164 8.47 0.47 7.34
N TYR A 165 8.21 0.26 8.63
CA TYR A 165 9.27 0.07 9.61
C TYR A 165 10.19 -1.11 9.24
N MET A 166 9.62 -2.26 8.88
CA MET A 166 10.39 -3.41 8.40
C MET A 166 11.19 -3.05 7.14
N GLY A 167 10.57 -2.39 6.17
CA GLY A 167 11.21 -1.94 4.94
C GLY A 167 12.43 -1.08 5.22
N ILE A 168 12.28 -0.01 6.01
CA ILE A 168 13.38 0.89 6.39
C ILE A 168 14.51 0.12 7.08
N LYS A 169 14.20 -0.80 7.99
CA LYS A 169 15.21 -1.60 8.70
C LYS A 169 15.97 -2.54 7.77
N VAL A 170 15.28 -3.16 6.81
CA VAL A 170 15.91 -3.99 5.77
C VAL A 170 16.80 -3.13 4.89
N PHE A 171 16.30 -2.00 4.37
CA PHE A 171 17.07 -1.06 3.55
C PHE A 171 18.33 -0.59 4.27
N THR A 172 18.20 -0.04 5.48
CA THR A 172 19.36 0.42 6.26
C THR A 172 20.38 -0.68 6.53
N THR A 173 19.96 -1.90 6.85
CA THR A 173 20.87 -3.03 7.10
C THR A 173 21.64 -3.46 5.84
N PHE A 174 20.97 -3.49 4.67
CA PHE A 174 21.61 -3.90 3.41
C PHE A 174 22.56 -2.84 2.86
N PHE A 175 22.24 -1.54 3.02
CA PHE A 175 23.06 -0.46 2.50
C PHE A 175 24.19 -0.04 3.47
N ALA A 176 23.98 -0.12 4.80
CA ALA A 176 25.05 0.10 5.77
C ALA A 176 26.18 -0.94 5.65
N LYS A 177 25.86 -2.18 5.26
CA LYS A 177 26.87 -3.23 5.04
C LYS A 177 27.69 -3.07 3.75
N LYS A 178 27.24 -2.25 2.79
CA LYS A 178 27.91 -2.07 1.50
C LYS A 178 28.87 -0.87 1.41
N LYS A 179 29.05 -0.07 2.46
CA LYS A 179 29.88 1.17 2.43
C LYS A 179 29.68 1.95 1.13
N LEU A 180 28.42 2.22 0.78
CA LEU A 180 28.05 3.09 -0.34
C LEU A 180 27.62 4.49 0.14
N ILE A 181 27.99 4.82 1.38
CA ILE A 181 28.01 6.16 1.97
C ILE A 181 29.35 6.29 2.69
#